data_AF-A0A0S8ZJ28-F1
#
_entry.id   AF-A0A0S8ZJ28-F1
#
_cell.length_a   1.000
_cell.length_b   1.000
_cell.length_c   1.000
_cell.angle_alpha   90.00
_cell.angle_beta   90.00
_cell.angle_gamma   90.00
#
_symmetry.space_group_name_H-M   'P 1'
#
loop_
_entity.id
_entity.type
_entity.pdbx_description
1 polymer ?
#
loop_
_entity_poly.entity_id
_entity_poly.type
_entity_poly.pdbx_seq_one_letter_code
_entity_poly.pdbx_strand_id
1 'polypeptide(L)'
;MVGLTADTQEGDVITITANDGTNDFVTTHTVTLAELTAGSAAVTLAGTYADGDYTTSAVISDAAGNSSAPSNPLLFSVDATSPGGVTGTDAPTLAIAEAAGGINAGELADGIQAVVGLTADTQEGDVITITANDGTNDFVTTPTPRKVT
;
A
#
# COMPACT_ATOMS: atom_id res chain seq x y z
N MET A 1 0.48 -16.22 -8.78
CA MET A 1 0.24 -17.54 -9.40
C MET A 1 0.61 -18.62 -8.39
N VAL A 2 -0.16 -19.71 -8.36
CA VAL A 2 0.12 -20.90 -7.54
C VAL A 2 0.66 -21.99 -8.45
N GLY A 3 1.82 -22.56 -8.15
CA GLY A 3 2.35 -23.71 -8.88
C GLY A 3 1.62 -25.00 -8.47
N LEU A 4 1.33 -25.87 -9.43
CA LEU A 4 0.67 -27.16 -9.17
C LEU A 4 1.70 -28.26 -8.85
N THR A 5 1.32 -29.22 -8.02
CA THR A 5 2.16 -30.38 -7.71
C THR A 5 1.94 -31.50 -8.75
N ALA A 6 2.88 -32.44 -8.85
CA ALA A 6 2.88 -33.46 -9.91
C ALA A 6 1.62 -34.35 -9.95
N ASP A 7 0.93 -34.51 -8.81
CA ASP A 7 -0.28 -35.33 -8.69
C ASP A 7 -1.58 -34.51 -8.67
N THR A 8 -1.50 -33.19 -8.88
CA THR A 8 -2.69 -32.32 -8.98
C THR A 8 -3.54 -32.75 -10.19
N GLN A 9 -4.86 -32.83 -10.01
CA GLN A 9 -5.84 -33.19 -11.02
C GLN A 9 -6.94 -32.13 -11.19
N GLU A 10 -7.71 -32.24 -12.27
CA GLU A 10 -8.87 -31.37 -12.50
C GLU A 10 -9.91 -31.66 -11.40
N GLY A 11 -10.44 -30.61 -10.78
CA GLY A 11 -11.34 -30.74 -9.65
C GLY A 11 -10.67 -30.67 -8.28
N ASP A 12 -9.33 -30.77 -8.20
CA ASP A 12 -8.61 -30.51 -6.95
C ASP A 12 -8.83 -29.05 -6.51
N VAL A 13 -8.70 -28.80 -5.22
CA VAL A 13 -8.96 -27.49 -4.63
C VAL A 13 -7.66 -26.87 -4.13
N ILE A 14 -7.33 -25.72 -4.69
CA ILE A 14 -6.32 -24.82 -4.13
C ILE A 14 -7.00 -24.00 -3.03
N THR A 15 -6.44 -24.04 -1.83
CA THR A 15 -6.81 -23.19 -0.71
C THR A 15 -5.68 -22.21 -0.46
N ILE A 16 -5.96 -20.91 -0.57
CA ILE A 16 -5.02 -19.84 -0.27
C ILE A 16 -5.48 -19.15 1.02
N THR A 17 -4.57 -19.03 1.97
CA THR A 17 -4.81 -18.29 3.23
C THR A 17 -3.91 -17.07 3.26
N ALA A 18 -4.51 -15.89 3.42
CA ALA A 18 -3.83 -14.67 3.83
C ALA A 18 -4.07 -14.44 5.32
N ASN A 19 -3.01 -14.22 6.11
CA ASN A 19 -3.07 -14.06 7.56
C ASN A 19 -2.46 -12.72 7.97
N ASP A 20 -3.17 -11.95 8.80
CA ASP A 20 -2.74 -10.63 9.33
C ASP A 20 -2.01 -10.72 10.70
N GLY A 21 -1.64 -11.94 11.10
CA GLY A 21 -1.14 -12.27 12.44
C GLY A 21 -2.24 -12.65 13.44
N THR A 22 -3.51 -12.37 13.14
CA THR A 22 -4.67 -12.65 14.00
C THR A 22 -5.77 -13.43 13.27
N ASN A 23 -6.14 -13.00 12.07
CA ASN A 23 -7.26 -13.51 11.28
C ASN A 23 -6.77 -14.20 10.01
N ASP A 24 -7.49 -15.26 9.60
CA ASP A 24 -7.29 -15.95 8.33
C ASP A 24 -8.36 -15.53 7.32
N PHE A 25 -7.91 -15.07 6.15
CA PHE A 25 -8.73 -14.78 4.98
C PHE A 25 -8.49 -15.88 3.95
N VAL A 26 -9.51 -16.70 3.71
CA VAL A 26 -9.39 -17.91 2.88
C VAL A 26 -10.06 -17.70 1.52
N THR A 27 -9.30 -17.99 0.46
CA THR A 27 -9.77 -18.06 -0.92
C THR A 27 -9.60 -19.48 -1.43
N THR A 28 -10.62 -20.05 -2.06
CA THR A 28 -10.54 -21.36 -2.71
C THR A 28 -10.68 -21.25 -4.22
N HIS A 29 -10.02 -22.15 -4.93
CA HIS A 29 -10.08 -22.24 -6.39
C HIS A 29 -10.04 -23.71 -6.81
N THR A 30 -10.97 -24.11 -7.68
CA THR A 30 -10.97 -25.46 -8.26
C THR A 30 -10.07 -25.49 -9.48
N VAL A 31 -9.10 -26.41 -9.49
CA VAL A 31 -8.15 -26.60 -10.58
C VAL A 31 -8.88 -27.04 -11.84
N THR A 32 -8.56 -26.37 -12.95
CA THR A 32 -9.08 -26.66 -14.29
C THR A 32 -8.06 -27.42 -15.14
N LEU A 33 -8.51 -28.10 -16.19
CA LEU A 33 -7.62 -28.79 -17.14
C LEU A 33 -6.61 -27.85 -17.85
N ALA A 34 -7.01 -26.60 -18.08
CA ALA A 34 -6.14 -25.58 -18.67
C ALA A 34 -4.96 -25.25 -17.75
N GLU A 35 -5.21 -25.17 -16.44
CA GLU A 35 -4.20 -24.89 -15.42
C GLU A 35 -3.24 -26.05 -15.22
N LEU A 36 -3.74 -27.30 -15.31
CA LEU A 36 -2.87 -28.49 -15.35
C LEU A 36 -1.90 -28.44 -16.53
N THR A 37 -2.40 -28.07 -17.71
CA THR A 37 -1.57 -27.92 -18.91
C THR A 37 -0.54 -26.81 -18.74
N ALA A 38 -0.89 -25.73 -18.03
CA ALA A 38 0.00 -24.62 -17.70
C ALA A 38 0.93 -24.90 -16.50
N GLY A 39 0.68 -25.97 -15.72
CA GLY A 39 1.38 -26.29 -14.47
C GLY A 39 1.14 -25.28 -13.33
N SER A 40 0.16 -24.38 -13.47
CA SER A 40 -0.07 -23.29 -12.52
C SER A 40 -1.48 -22.70 -12.65
N ALA A 41 -1.97 -22.15 -11.54
CA ALA A 41 -3.27 -21.48 -11.44
C ALA A 41 -3.11 -19.98 -11.11
N ALA A 42 -3.93 -19.16 -11.76
CA ALA A 42 -4.02 -17.73 -11.48
C ALA A 42 -5.26 -17.46 -10.62
N VAL A 43 -5.05 -17.32 -9.32
CA VAL A 43 -6.13 -17.11 -8.35
C VAL A 43 -6.10 -15.66 -7.86
N THR A 44 -7.26 -15.00 -7.87
CA THR A 44 -7.44 -13.67 -7.27
C THR A 44 -7.87 -13.85 -5.83
N LEU A 45 -7.16 -13.22 -4.89
CA LEU A 45 -7.53 -13.27 -3.48
C LEU A 45 -8.85 -12.54 -3.27
N ALA A 46 -9.80 -13.22 -2.63
CA ALA A 46 -11.09 -12.67 -2.26
C ALA A 46 -11.03 -12.12 -0.83
N GLY A 47 -11.68 -10.98 -0.59
CA GLY A 47 -11.80 -10.41 0.75
C GLY A 47 -11.73 -8.89 0.74
N THR A 48 -11.94 -8.31 1.91
CA THR A 48 -11.59 -6.93 2.21
C THR A 48 -10.43 -6.97 3.19
N TYR A 49 -9.33 -6.34 2.82
CA TYR A 49 -8.10 -6.31 3.62
C TYR A 49 -8.01 -4.94 4.27
N ALA A 50 -7.89 -4.93 5.60
CA ALA A 50 -7.54 -3.73 6.33
C ALA A 50 -6.05 -3.43 6.18
N ASP A 51 -5.65 -2.20 6.48
CA ASP A 51 -4.24 -1.80 6.47
C ASP A 51 -3.41 -2.68 7.40
N GLY A 52 -2.23 -3.07 6.93
CA GLY A 52 -1.33 -3.95 7.65
C GLY A 52 -0.58 -4.93 6.74
N ASP A 53 0.25 -5.74 7.38
CA ASP A 53 1.06 -6.76 6.73
C ASP A 53 0.36 -8.13 6.75
N TYR A 54 0.45 -8.84 5.63
CA TYR A 54 -0.15 -10.15 5.46
C TYR A 54 0.89 -11.18 5.02
N THR A 55 0.77 -12.38 5.58
CA THR A 55 1.48 -13.57 5.12
C THR A 55 0.52 -14.48 4.36
N THR A 56 0.91 -14.94 3.17
CA THR A 56 0.08 -15.80 2.30
C THR A 56 0.72 -17.15 2.07
N SER A 57 -0.09 -18.20 2.08
CA SER A 57 0.34 -19.55 1.70
C SER A 57 -0.78 -20.29 0.97
N ALA A 58 -0.42 -21.30 0.18
CA ALA A 58 -1.36 -22.13 -0.55
C ALA A 58 -1.16 -23.62 -0.23
N VAL A 59 -2.27 -24.37 -0.22
CA VAL A 59 -2.33 -25.84 -0.13
C VAL A 59 -3.23 -26.35 -1.24
N ILE A 60 -2.89 -27.52 -1.80
CA ILE A 60 -3.73 -28.24 -2.76
C ILE A 60 -4.30 -29.47 -2.08
N SER A 61 -5.61 -29.67 -2.18
CA SER A 61 -6.32 -30.83 -1.63
C SER A 61 -7.13 -31.54 -2.70
N ASP A 62 -7.15 -32.87 -2.67
CA ASP A 62 -7.98 -33.69 -3.55
C ASP A 62 -9.35 -34.02 -2.91
N ALA A 63 -10.25 -34.62 -3.69
CA ALA A 63 -11.57 -35.03 -3.21
C ALA A 63 -11.53 -36.21 -2.20
N ALA A 64 -10.42 -36.95 -2.15
CA ALA A 64 -10.22 -38.05 -1.22
C ALA A 64 -9.73 -37.57 0.16
N GLY A 65 -9.38 -36.29 0.30
CA GLY A 65 -8.91 -35.67 1.53
C GLY A 65 -7.39 -35.66 1.70
N ASN A 66 -6.61 -36.01 0.67
CA ASN A 66 -5.16 -35.81 0.68
C ASN A 66 -4.84 -34.33 0.47
N SER A 67 -3.78 -33.83 1.10
CA SER A 67 -3.36 -32.43 0.97
C SER A 67 -1.85 -32.30 0.83
N SER A 68 -1.41 -31.31 0.05
CA SER A 68 0.01 -30.94 -0.06
C SER A 68 0.52 -30.33 1.25
N ALA A 69 1.85 -30.19 1.35
CA ALA A 69 2.42 -29.22 2.28
C ALA A 69 2.04 -27.78 1.87
N PRO A 70 2.01 -26.81 2.81
CA PRO A 70 1.90 -25.41 2.47
C PRO A 70 3.05 -24.94 1.58
N SER A 71 2.76 -24.00 0.68
CA SER A 71 3.78 -23.30 -0.09
C SER A 71 4.72 -22.49 0.82
N ASN A 72 5.84 -22.02 0.26
CA ASN A 72 6.58 -20.92 0.89
C ASN A 72 5.66 -19.71 1.10
N PRO A 73 5.81 -19.00 2.23
CA PRO A 73 5.03 -17.81 2.49
C PRO A 73 5.41 -16.68 1.53
N LEU A 74 4.41 -15.93 1.08
CA LEU A 74 4.60 -14.65 0.39
C LEU A 74 4.04 -13.52 1.25
N LEU A 75 4.68 -12.36 1.20
CA LEU A 75 4.29 -11.19 1.99
C LEU A 75 3.68 -10.13 1.08
N PHE A 76 2.65 -9.45 1.58
CA PHE A 76 2.15 -8.20 1.00
C PHE A 76 1.67 -7.28 2.12
N SER A 77 1.67 -5.97 1.86
CA SER A 77 1.09 -4.97 2.76
C SER A 77 -0.07 -4.26 2.08
N VAL A 78 -1.02 -3.81 2.89
CA VAL A 78 -2.11 -2.94 2.48
C VAL A 78 -1.94 -1.61 3.21
N ASP A 79 -1.98 -0.54 2.44
CA ASP A 79 -2.04 0.83 2.96
C ASP A 79 -3.03 1.62 2.11
N ALA A 80 -4.20 1.85 2.68
CA ALA A 80 -5.26 2.67 2.12
C ALA A 80 -5.40 4.01 2.87
N THR A 81 -4.46 4.34 3.76
CA THR A 81 -4.49 5.60 4.48
C THR A 81 -4.24 6.77 3.54
N SER A 82 -5.05 7.82 3.67
CA SER A 82 -4.88 9.02 2.85
C SER A 82 -4.19 10.11 3.67
N PRO A 83 -3.17 10.79 3.12
CA PRO A 83 -2.64 12.01 3.73
C PRO A 83 -3.68 13.15 3.75
N GLY A 84 -4.85 13.00 3.11
CA GLY A 84 -5.98 13.92 3.21
C GLY A 84 -6.95 13.58 4.36
N GLY A 85 -6.53 12.80 5.36
CA GLY A 85 -7.41 12.36 6.43
C GLY A 85 -8.34 11.22 5.99
N VAL A 86 -9.21 10.77 6.90
CA VAL A 86 -10.13 9.63 6.67
C VAL A 86 -11.04 9.76 5.43
N THR A 87 -11.37 10.98 4.99
CA THR A 87 -12.15 11.24 3.77
C THR A 87 -11.31 11.61 2.56
N GLY A 88 -9.99 11.79 2.72
CA GLY A 88 -9.07 12.22 1.66
C GLY A 88 -9.23 13.68 1.24
N THR A 89 -9.84 14.52 2.07
CA THR A 89 -10.18 15.92 1.74
C THR A 89 -9.54 16.96 2.66
N ASP A 90 -8.90 16.56 3.75
CA ASP A 90 -8.17 17.46 4.63
C ASP A 90 -6.98 18.05 3.88
N ALA A 91 -6.80 19.36 4.02
CA ALA A 91 -5.69 20.08 3.40
C ALA A 91 -4.59 20.36 4.43
N PRO A 92 -3.31 20.27 4.05
CA PRO A 92 -2.24 20.80 4.87
C PRO A 92 -2.39 22.32 5.01
N THR A 93 -1.81 22.89 6.06
CA THR A 93 -1.66 24.35 6.17
C THR A 93 -0.29 24.77 5.67
N LEU A 94 -0.19 25.97 5.10
CA LEU A 94 1.08 26.57 4.69
C LEU A 94 1.12 28.01 5.22
N ALA A 95 2.18 28.33 5.95
CA ALA A 95 2.43 29.65 6.48
C ALA A 95 3.85 30.11 6.15
N ILE A 96 3.98 31.38 5.81
CA ILE A 96 5.26 32.07 5.67
C ILE A 96 5.17 33.27 6.60
N ALA A 97 5.66 33.11 7.84
CA ALA A 97 5.48 34.12 8.88
C ALA A 97 6.10 35.48 8.48
N GLU A 98 7.23 35.43 7.77
CA GLU A 98 7.96 36.58 7.24
C GLU A 98 7.18 37.36 6.17
N ALA A 99 6.20 36.72 5.51
CA ALA A 99 5.38 37.42 4.52
C ALA A 99 4.39 38.42 5.15
N ALA A 100 4.27 38.46 6.48
CA ALA A 100 3.44 39.43 7.20
C ALA A 100 4.00 40.85 7.05
N GLY A 101 3.57 41.57 6.01
CA GLY A 101 4.10 42.89 5.64
C GLY A 101 5.01 42.87 4.40
N GLY A 102 5.15 41.70 3.75
CA GLY A 102 6.03 41.48 2.61
C GLY A 102 7.42 41.01 3.03
N ILE A 103 8.15 40.40 2.09
CA ILE A 103 9.51 39.89 2.29
C ILE A 103 10.52 41.02 2.06
N ASN A 104 11.36 41.29 3.04
CA ASN A 104 12.42 42.29 2.98
C ASN A 104 13.77 41.69 2.53
N ALA A 105 14.77 42.56 2.29
CA ALA A 105 16.06 42.13 1.76
C ALA A 105 16.88 41.27 2.75
N GLY A 106 16.65 41.40 4.05
CA GLY A 106 17.27 40.57 5.08
C GLY A 106 16.71 39.15 5.05
N GLU A 107 15.38 39.02 5.10
CA GLU A 107 14.64 37.74 5.04
C GLU A 107 14.91 36.97 3.74
N LEU A 108 15.15 37.68 2.63
CA LEU A 108 15.54 37.04 1.39
C LEU A 108 16.99 36.51 1.42
N ALA A 109 17.88 37.16 2.19
CA ALA A 109 19.30 36.85 2.21
C ALA A 109 19.66 35.63 3.08
N ASP A 110 18.90 35.38 4.14
CA ASP A 110 19.01 34.17 4.98
C ASP A 110 18.03 33.06 4.56
N GLY A 111 16.99 33.42 3.79
CA GLY A 111 16.10 32.50 3.09
C GLY A 111 14.70 32.50 3.69
N ILE A 112 13.69 32.39 2.82
CA ILE A 112 12.28 32.47 3.22
C ILE A 112 11.86 31.19 3.94
N GLN A 113 11.39 31.33 5.19
CA GLN A 113 10.96 30.21 6.00
C GLN A 113 9.47 29.90 5.78
N ALA A 114 9.20 28.73 5.19
CA ALA A 114 7.86 28.16 5.11
C ALA A 114 7.63 27.10 6.20
N VAL A 115 6.45 27.11 6.80
CA VAL A 115 5.99 26.10 7.76
C VAL A 115 4.77 25.40 7.19
N VAL A 116 4.83 24.08 7.11
CA VAL A 116 3.71 23.23 6.67
C VAL A 116 3.12 22.53 7.88
N GLY A 117 1.81 22.68 8.10
CA GLY A 117 1.06 21.84 9.02
C GLY A 117 0.56 20.60 8.30
N LEU A 118 0.93 19.42 8.80
CA LEU A 118 0.48 18.14 8.28
C LEU A 118 -0.94 17.82 8.76
N THR A 119 -1.66 17.01 7.99
CA THR A 119 -2.93 16.43 8.42
C THR A 119 -2.70 15.30 9.41
N ALA A 120 -3.75 14.85 10.09
CA ALA A 120 -3.65 13.81 11.12
C ALA A 120 -3.13 12.47 10.59
N ASP A 121 -3.48 12.14 9.34
CA ASP A 121 -3.18 10.85 8.71
C ASP A 121 -1.96 10.90 7.78
N THR A 122 -1.16 11.98 7.82
CA THR A 122 0.14 12.00 7.13
C THR A 122 1.12 11.01 7.77
N GLN A 123 1.72 10.15 6.96
CA GLN A 123 2.65 9.08 7.35
C GLN A 123 4.05 9.29 6.75
N GLU A 124 5.00 8.46 7.19
CA GLU A 124 6.32 8.41 6.56
C GLU A 124 6.20 7.86 5.14
N GLY A 125 6.89 8.48 4.18
CA GLY A 125 6.79 8.12 2.76
C GLY A 125 5.79 8.98 1.98
N ASP A 126 4.87 9.69 2.66
CA ASP A 126 4.09 10.74 2.02
C ASP A 126 4.99 11.84 1.46
N VAL A 127 4.49 12.56 0.45
CA VAL A 127 5.27 13.61 -0.22
C VAL A 127 4.57 14.96 -0.03
N ILE A 128 5.28 15.90 0.59
CA ILE A 128 4.85 17.30 0.60
C ILE A 128 5.39 17.95 -0.67
N THR A 129 4.54 18.68 -1.38
CA THR A 129 4.96 19.52 -2.50
C THR A 129 4.59 20.97 -2.20
N ILE A 130 5.60 21.84 -2.15
CA ILE A 130 5.41 23.29 -2.00
C ILE A 130 5.70 23.92 -3.35
N THR A 131 4.77 24.72 -3.86
CA THR A 131 4.96 25.51 -5.09
C THR A 131 4.85 26.99 -4.76
N ALA A 132 5.89 27.75 -5.09
CA ALA A 132 5.86 29.20 -5.10
C ALA A 132 5.80 29.69 -6.54
N ASN A 133 4.92 30.65 -6.85
CA ASN A 133 4.76 31.21 -8.18
C ASN A 133 4.98 32.72 -8.16
N ASP A 134 5.78 33.25 -9.09
CA ASP A 134 6.08 34.69 -9.22
C ASP A 134 5.16 35.41 -10.24
N GLY A 135 4.11 34.74 -10.70
CA GLY A 135 3.24 35.15 -11.80
C GLY A 135 3.70 34.66 -13.18
N THR A 136 4.92 34.14 -13.30
CA THR A 136 5.53 33.65 -14.55
C THR A 136 6.10 32.24 -14.43
N ASN A 137 6.77 31.94 -13.32
CA ASN A 137 7.50 30.68 -13.07
C ASN A 137 7.02 30.02 -11.79
N ASP A 138 7.05 28.69 -11.78
CA ASP A 138 6.85 27.86 -10.59
C ASP A 138 8.20 27.41 -10.02
N PHE A 139 8.37 27.60 -8.73
CA PHE A 139 9.47 27.09 -7.92
C PHE A 139 8.92 26.01 -7.01
N VAL A 140 9.36 24.77 -7.22
CA VAL A 140 8.83 23.60 -6.51
C VAL A 140 9.88 23.03 -5.57
N THR A 141 9.48 22.76 -4.33
CA THR A 141 10.30 22.02 -3.36
C THR A 141 9.50 20.85 -2.79
N THR A 142 10.17 19.74 -2.49
CA THR A 142 9.54 18.51 -1.99
C THR A 142 10.22 18.05 -0.70
N PRO A 143 9.92 18.68 0.45
CA PRO A 143 10.43 18.22 1.72
C PRO A 143 9.79 16.88 2.11
N THR A 144 10.57 16.00 2.73
CA THR A 144 10.03 14.77 3.32
C THR A 144 9.26 15.11 4.59
N PRO A 145 7.99 14.69 4.75
CA PRO A 145 7.26 14.85 5.99
C PRO A 145 8.03 14.17 7.11
N ARG A 146 8.19 14.89 8.22
CA ARG A 146 8.67 14.34 9.48
C ARG A 146 7.60 14.60 10.52
N LYS A 147 6.95 13.55 11.00
CA LYS A 147 6.04 13.66 12.15
C LYS A 147 6.86 14.18 13.33
N VAL A 148 6.50 15.36 13.86
CA VAL A 148 7.10 15.86 15.09
C VAL A 148 6.48 15.06 16.22
N THR A 149 7.24 14.13 16.80
CA THR A 149 6.86 13.35 17.97
C THR A 149 6.77 14.23 19.22
#